data_AF-A0A8C3UN41-F1
#
_entry.id   AF-A0A8C3UN41-F1
#
_cell.length_a   1.000
_cell.length_b   1.000
_cell.length_c   1.000
_cell.angle_alpha   90.00
_cell.angle_beta   90.00
_cell.angle_gamma   90.00
#
_symmetry.space_group_name_H-M   'P 1'
#
loop_
_entity.id
_entity.type
_entity.pdbx_description
1 polymer ?
#
loop_
_entity_poly.entity_id
_entity_poly.type
_entity_poly.pdbx_seq_one_letter_code
_entity_poly.pdbx_strand_id
1 'polypeptide(L)'
;MKSSQEMNISVVWCLLVLAFAILFSLTAHYFIAKDGGERSVCVTFGFFFFVKAMAILIVTESYLEFGLESGFSNFSESVMQFLEKQGLESQSPVSKLTFKLFLVVLCSLIGAFLTFPGLRLAQMHLDALNLATEKTTQALVHINFLSPLHMVLLWVKPITKDYIMNPPLGKYSVPLKILSGVLRIQP
;
A
#
# COMPACT_ATOMS: atom_id res chain seq x y z
N MET A 1 21.32 -4.80 -28.33
CA MET A 1 20.81 -5.86 -27.45
C MET A 1 20.54 -5.24 -26.09
N LYS A 2 19.27 -5.14 -25.68
CA LYS A 2 18.88 -4.60 -24.37
C LYS A 2 18.69 -5.80 -23.44
N SER A 3 19.64 -6.05 -22.56
CA SER A 3 19.46 -7.04 -21.50
C SER A 3 18.34 -6.55 -20.59
N SER A 4 17.18 -7.21 -20.61
CA SER A 4 16.23 -7.10 -19.51
C SER A 4 16.98 -7.52 -18.25
N GLN A 5 17.41 -6.52 -17.47
CA GLN A 5 18.07 -6.75 -16.20
C GLN A 5 16.95 -7.21 -15.25
N GLU A 6 16.67 -8.51 -15.25
CA GLU A 6 15.72 -9.12 -14.33
C GLU A 6 16.31 -8.97 -12.93
N MET A 7 15.79 -8.00 -12.19
CA MET A 7 16.17 -7.78 -10.81
C MET A 7 15.83 -9.04 -10.04
N ASN A 8 16.84 -9.70 -9.48
CA ASN A 8 16.63 -10.93 -8.72
C ASN A 8 15.76 -10.61 -7.51
N ILE A 9 14.52 -11.09 -7.54
CA ILE A 9 13.52 -10.85 -6.50
C ILE A 9 14.03 -11.27 -5.12
N SER A 10 14.85 -12.32 -5.03
CA SER A 10 15.49 -12.73 -3.77
C SER A 10 16.41 -11.66 -3.20
N VAL A 11 17.11 -10.89 -4.03
CA VAL A 11 17.95 -9.77 -3.59
C VAL A 11 17.08 -8.63 -3.03
N VAL A 12 15.94 -8.35 -3.67
CA VAL A 12 14.99 -7.35 -3.18
C VAL A 12 14.46 -7.74 -1.79
N TRP A 13 14.09 -9.01 -1.61
CA TRP A 13 13.67 -9.51 -0.30
C TRP A 13 14.77 -9.44 0.76
N CYS A 14 16.02 -9.79 0.40
CA CYS A 14 17.16 -9.64 1.32
C CYS A 14 17.38 -8.18 1.74
N LEU A 15 17.34 -7.24 0.80
CA LEU A 15 17.45 -5.80 1.09
C LEU A 15 16.30 -5.31 1.96
N LEU A 16 15.08 -5.78 1.70
CA LEU A 16 13.90 -5.44 2.50
C LEU A 16 14.06 -5.92 3.95
N VAL A 17 14.53 -7.15 4.17
CA VAL A 17 14.79 -7.69 5.51
C VAL A 17 15.87 -6.89 6.22
N LEU A 18 16.96 -6.52 5.53
CA LEU A 18 18.01 -5.67 6.10
C LEU A 18 17.47 -4.29 6.48
N ALA A 19 16.67 -3.66 5.62
CA ALA A 19 16.02 -2.39 5.93
C ALA A 19 15.14 -2.52 7.18
N PHE A 20 14.28 -3.55 7.25
CA PHE A 20 13.44 -3.81 8.42
C PHE A 20 14.25 -4.04 9.70
N ALA A 21 15.34 -4.78 9.62
CA ALA A 21 16.23 -5.02 10.76
C ALA A 21 16.86 -3.71 11.26
N ILE A 22 17.27 -2.81 10.35
CA ILE A 22 17.80 -1.49 10.70
C ILE A 22 16.71 -0.64 11.36
N LEU A 23 15.50 -0.56 10.78
CA LEU A 23 14.39 0.19 11.38
C LEU A 23 14.00 -0.33 12.76
N PHE A 24 13.98 -1.66 12.93
CA PHE A 24 13.72 -2.30 14.21
C PHE A 24 14.82 -1.98 15.22
N SER A 25 16.09 -2.06 14.82
CA SER A 25 17.24 -1.71 15.67
C SER A 25 17.21 -0.24 16.09
N LEU A 26 16.93 0.69 15.16
CA LEU A 26 16.74 2.10 15.48
C LEU A 26 15.62 2.26 16.50
N THR A 27 14.47 1.61 16.29
CA THR A 27 13.34 1.74 17.20
C THR A 27 13.64 1.13 18.56
N ALA A 28 14.28 -0.04 18.63
CA ALA A 28 14.66 -0.68 19.90
C ALA A 28 15.67 0.17 20.69
N HIS A 29 16.70 0.68 20.03
CA HIS A 29 17.67 1.60 20.64
C HIS A 29 16.97 2.87 21.15
N TYR A 30 15.98 3.34 20.42
CA TYR A 30 15.22 4.54 20.74
C TYR A 30 14.21 4.33 21.87
N PHE A 31 13.59 3.15 21.98
CA PHE A 31 12.77 2.77 23.14
C PHE A 31 13.61 2.58 24.41
N ILE A 32 14.92 2.38 24.29
CA ILE A 32 15.86 2.36 25.42
C ILE A 32 16.30 3.79 25.82
N ALA A 33 16.35 4.74 24.88
CA ALA A 33 16.73 6.13 25.14
C ALA A 33 15.74 6.82 26.08
N LYS A 34 16.25 7.61 27.04
CA LYS A 34 15.58 8.00 28.29
C LYS A 34 14.45 9.04 28.16
N ASP A 35 14.21 9.58 26.97
CA ASP A 35 13.22 10.64 26.75
C ASP A 35 11.82 10.07 26.48
N GLY A 36 10.93 10.20 27.47
CA GLY A 36 9.58 9.62 27.43
C GLY A 36 8.66 10.23 26.35
N GLY A 37 8.92 11.46 25.91
CA GLY A 37 8.12 12.15 24.88
C GLY A 37 8.18 11.42 23.54
N GLU A 38 9.37 10.95 23.16
CA GLU A 38 9.61 10.35 21.85
C GLU A 38 8.93 8.97 21.71
N ARG A 39 8.91 8.20 22.79
CA ARG A 39 8.19 6.92 22.87
C ARG A 39 6.69 7.10 22.74
N SER A 40 6.14 8.15 23.36
CA SER A 40 4.71 8.47 23.32
C SER A 40 4.26 8.84 21.90
N VAL A 41 5.11 9.53 21.13
CA VAL A 41 4.87 9.85 19.72
C VAL A 41 4.83 8.58 18.87
N CYS A 42 5.81 7.68 19.04
CA CYS A 42 5.84 6.40 18.30
C CYS A 42 4.58 5.56 18.57
N VAL A 43 4.17 5.43 19.84
CA VAL A 43 2.97 4.66 20.22
C VAL A 43 1.69 5.30 19.67
N THR A 44 1.58 6.63 19.75
CA THR A 44 0.41 7.37 19.25
C THR A 44 0.25 7.19 17.73
N PHE A 45 1.33 7.30 16.97
CA PHE A 45 1.29 7.07 15.53
C PHE A 45 1.07 5.61 15.16
N GLY A 46 1.63 4.66 15.93
CA GLY A 46 1.33 3.24 15.76
C GLY A 46 -0.16 2.93 15.89
N PHE A 47 -0.83 3.53 16.88
CA PHE A 47 -2.28 3.44 17.05
C PHE A 47 -3.04 4.14 15.90
N PHE A 48 -2.58 5.31 15.46
CA PHE A 48 -3.17 5.99 14.30
C PHE A 48 -3.10 5.14 13.01
N PHE A 49 -1.95 4.54 12.73
CA PHE A 49 -1.78 3.62 11.60
C PHE A 49 -2.59 2.34 11.76
N PHE A 50 -2.75 1.83 12.98
CA PHE A 50 -3.65 0.71 13.27
C PHE A 50 -5.09 1.03 12.88
N VAL A 51 -5.63 2.17 13.33
CA VAL A 51 -6.98 2.62 12.99
C VAL A 51 -7.14 2.81 11.48
N LYS A 52 -6.15 3.42 10.81
CA LYS A 52 -6.15 3.54 9.34
C LYS A 52 -6.14 2.20 8.63
N ALA A 53 -5.30 1.26 9.07
CA ALA A 53 -5.21 -0.07 8.48
C ALA A 53 -6.54 -0.85 8.67
N MET A 54 -7.16 -0.72 9.84
CA MET A 54 -8.50 -1.27 10.10
C MET A 54 -9.55 -0.65 9.17
N ALA A 55 -9.56 0.67 9.02
CA ALA A 55 -10.47 1.36 8.12
C ALA A 55 -10.30 0.92 6.65
N ILE A 56 -9.04 0.79 6.19
CA ILE A 56 -8.73 0.30 4.83
C ILE A 56 -9.22 -1.14 4.65
N LEU A 57 -9.04 -2.01 5.65
CA LEU A 57 -9.51 -3.39 5.59
C LEU A 57 -11.03 -3.52 5.56
N ILE A 58 -11.74 -2.62 6.25
CA ILE A 58 -13.22 -2.58 6.25
C ILE A 58 -13.75 -2.19 4.86
N VAL A 59 -13.07 -1.29 4.15
CA VAL A 59 -13.53 -0.74 2.85
C VAL A 59 -13.63 -1.81 1.74
N THR A 60 -13.03 -2.99 1.89
CA THR A 60 -13.17 -4.17 1.00
C THR A 60 -12.71 -3.96 -0.47
N GLU A 61 -12.33 -5.04 -1.14
CA GLU A 61 -11.82 -5.06 -2.53
C GLU A 61 -12.77 -4.48 -3.59
N SER A 62 -14.03 -4.21 -3.26
CA SER A 62 -14.96 -3.57 -4.18
C SER A 62 -14.50 -2.17 -4.58
N TYR A 63 -13.74 -1.48 -3.71
CA TYR A 63 -13.25 -0.11 -3.97
C TYR A 63 -11.73 0.01 -4.12
N LEU A 64 -10.92 -0.91 -3.58
CA LEU A 64 -9.45 -0.91 -3.75
C LEU A 64 -8.94 -2.20 -4.41
N GLU A 65 -8.03 -2.09 -5.38
CA GLU A 65 -7.33 -3.23 -6.01
C GLU A 65 -6.21 -3.78 -5.12
N PHE A 66 -6.51 -4.10 -3.86
CA PHE A 66 -5.49 -4.66 -2.96
C PHE A 66 -5.19 -6.14 -3.24
N GLY A 67 -6.11 -6.90 -3.86
CA GLY A 67 -5.91 -8.32 -4.19
C GLY A 67 -5.69 -9.21 -2.96
N LEU A 68 -6.25 -8.83 -1.82
CA LEU A 68 -6.11 -9.50 -0.54
C LEU A 68 -6.73 -10.90 -0.54
N GLU A 69 -7.84 -11.10 -1.25
CA GLU A 69 -8.53 -12.39 -1.36
C GLU A 69 -7.69 -13.38 -2.19
N SER A 70 -7.13 -12.91 -3.32
CA SER A 70 -6.19 -13.67 -4.14
C SER A 70 -4.86 -13.93 -3.41
N GLY A 71 -4.36 -12.98 -2.62
CA GLY A 71 -3.17 -13.16 -1.78
C GLY A 71 -3.39 -14.24 -0.71
N PHE A 72 -4.56 -14.22 -0.06
CA PHE A 72 -4.94 -15.22 0.93
C PHE A 72 -5.08 -16.62 0.32
N SER A 73 -5.71 -16.76 -0.85
CA SER A 73 -5.86 -18.06 -1.50
C SER A 73 -4.51 -18.68 -1.87
N ASN A 74 -3.60 -17.89 -2.47
CA ASN A 74 -2.25 -18.35 -2.81
C ASN A 74 -1.42 -18.72 -1.57
N PHE A 75 -1.53 -17.94 -0.49
CA PHE A 75 -0.86 -18.24 0.77
C PHE A 75 -1.41 -19.52 1.39
N SER A 76 -2.74 -19.65 1.47
CA SER A 76 -3.38 -20.85 2.02
C SER A 76 -3.02 -22.11 1.25
N GLU A 77 -2.94 -22.02 -0.09
CA GLU A 77 -2.49 -23.13 -0.95
C GLU A 77 -1.02 -23.50 -0.67
N SER A 78 -0.14 -22.50 -0.55
CA SER A 78 1.28 -22.71 -0.24
C SER A 78 1.50 -23.34 1.13
N VAL A 79 0.72 -22.92 2.14
CA VAL A 79 0.77 -23.51 3.48
C VAL A 79 0.25 -24.95 3.46
N MET A 80 -0.82 -25.23 2.70
CA MET A 80 -1.35 -26.60 2.55
C MET A 80 -0.30 -27.54 1.96
N GLN A 81 0.34 -27.13 0.86
CA GLN A 81 1.42 -27.91 0.23
C GLN A 81 2.63 -28.12 1.16
N PHE A 82 2.95 -27.14 2.01
CA PHE A 82 4.01 -27.29 3.01
C PHE A 82 3.62 -28.26 4.13
N LEU A 83 2.37 -28.20 4.63
CA LEU A 83 1.86 -29.10 5.66
C LEU A 83 1.73 -30.55 5.17
N GLU A 84 1.26 -30.75 3.93
CA GLU A 84 1.21 -32.08 3.30
C GLU A 84 2.62 -32.70 3.22
N LYS A 85 3.63 -31.91 2.86
CA LYS A 85 5.04 -32.36 2.87
C LYS A 85 5.56 -32.70 4.27
N GLN A 86 4.94 -32.18 5.32
CA GLN A 86 5.26 -32.48 6.72
C GLN A 86 4.39 -33.61 7.31
N GLY A 87 3.50 -34.21 6.51
CA GLY A 87 2.66 -35.35 6.94
C GLY A 87 1.51 -34.97 7.88
N LEU A 88 1.18 -33.69 7.99
CA LEU A 88 0.05 -33.22 8.81
C LEU A 88 -1.19 -33.08 7.92
N GLU A 89 -2.07 -34.08 7.97
CA GLU A 89 -3.37 -34.03 7.28
C GLU A 89 -4.37 -33.15 8.04
N SER A 90 -4.94 -32.20 7.31
CA SER A 90 -6.28 -31.63 7.50
C SER A 90 -6.53 -30.70 8.70
N GLN A 91 -6.42 -29.39 8.44
CA GLN A 91 -7.46 -28.39 8.71
C GLN A 91 -7.05 -27.10 8.01
N SER A 92 -7.99 -26.30 7.49
CA SER A 92 -7.67 -24.97 6.94
C SER A 92 -6.91 -24.16 8.02
N PRO A 93 -5.58 -23.95 7.92
CA PRO A 93 -4.76 -23.60 9.09
C PRO A 93 -4.96 -22.16 9.53
N VAL A 94 -5.56 -21.33 8.66
CA VAL A 94 -5.61 -19.88 8.84
C VAL A 94 -6.97 -19.35 8.39
N SER A 95 -7.73 -18.76 9.31
CA SER A 95 -8.97 -18.04 8.97
C SER A 95 -8.64 -16.76 8.19
N LYS A 96 -9.50 -16.37 7.24
CA LYS A 96 -9.41 -15.07 6.53
C LYS A 96 -9.30 -13.89 7.51
N LEU A 97 -9.95 -14.00 8.67
CA LEU A 97 -9.88 -13.01 9.74
C LEU A 97 -8.45 -12.89 10.29
N THR A 98 -7.79 -14.01 10.56
CA THR A 98 -6.44 -14.04 11.11
C THR A 98 -5.43 -13.42 10.16
N PHE A 99 -5.54 -13.71 8.86
CA PHE A 99 -4.69 -13.10 7.83
C PHE A 99 -4.88 -11.57 7.77
N LYS A 100 -6.14 -11.13 7.82
CA LYS A 100 -6.51 -9.71 7.87
C LYS A 100 -5.95 -9.00 9.10
N LEU A 101 -6.12 -9.59 10.29
CA LEU A 101 -5.58 -9.04 11.53
C LEU A 101 -4.06 -9.00 11.53
N PHE A 102 -3.40 -10.03 11.02
CA PHE A 102 -1.95 -10.07 10.86
C PHE A 102 -1.45 -8.91 9.98
N LEU A 103 -2.11 -8.67 8.84
CA LEU A 103 -1.77 -7.55 7.97
C LEU A 103 -1.95 -6.20 8.67
N VAL A 104 -3.05 -6.01 9.41
CA VAL A 104 -3.30 -4.78 10.19
C VAL A 104 -2.19 -4.55 11.21
N VAL A 105 -1.80 -5.60 11.96
CA VAL A 105 -0.74 -5.50 12.97
C VAL A 105 0.61 -5.19 12.31
N LEU A 106 0.95 -5.87 11.22
CA LEU A 106 2.18 -5.56 10.47
C LEU A 106 2.16 -4.14 9.91
N CYS A 107 1.05 -3.69 9.33
CA CYS A 107 0.94 -2.33 8.79
C CYS A 107 1.08 -1.26 9.89
N SER A 108 0.45 -1.49 11.05
CA SER A 108 0.60 -0.63 12.22
C SER A 108 2.05 -0.59 12.71
N LEU A 109 2.71 -1.75 12.80
CA LEU A 109 4.10 -1.86 13.24
C LEU A 109 5.05 -1.14 12.28
N ILE A 110 4.89 -1.38 10.97
CA ILE A 110 5.66 -0.70 9.92
C ILE A 110 5.43 0.81 9.96
N GLY A 111 4.18 1.26 10.12
CA GLY A 111 3.83 2.68 10.24
C GLY A 111 4.45 3.33 11.47
N ALA A 112 4.43 2.66 12.62
CA ALA A 112 5.07 3.13 13.85
C ALA A 112 6.59 3.31 13.64
N PHE A 113 7.26 2.34 13.01
CA PHE A 113 8.69 2.40 12.71
C PHE A 113 9.04 3.48 11.68
N LEU A 114 8.18 3.72 10.68
CA LEU A 114 8.38 4.75 9.67
C LEU A 114 8.04 6.16 10.14
N THR A 115 7.32 6.31 11.26
CA THR A 115 6.91 7.63 11.77
C THR A 115 8.12 8.52 12.05
N PHE A 116 9.15 8.00 12.70
CA PHE A 116 10.34 8.80 13.04
C PHE A 116 11.18 9.21 11.82
N PRO A 117 11.59 8.25 10.96
CA PRO A 117 12.20 8.58 9.68
C PRO A 117 11.34 9.55 8.86
N GLY A 118 10.01 9.37 8.88
CA GLY A 118 9.05 10.22 8.19
C GLY A 118 9.00 11.65 8.74
N LEU A 119 8.97 11.82 10.06
CA LEU A 119 9.00 13.14 10.71
C LEU A 119 10.34 13.84 10.46
N ARG A 120 11.45 13.10 10.55
CA ARG A 120 12.79 13.65 10.29
C ARG A 120 12.99 14.03 8.81
N LEU A 121 12.45 13.23 7.90
CA LEU A 121 12.42 13.53 6.48
C LEU A 121 11.56 14.78 6.22
N ALA A 122 10.38 14.88 6.83
CA ALA A 122 9.52 16.06 6.71
C ALA A 122 10.19 17.34 7.23
N GLN A 123 10.91 17.25 8.35
CA GLN A 123 11.71 18.36 8.88
C GLN A 123 12.84 18.76 7.91
N MET A 124 13.55 17.80 7.34
CA MET A 124 14.59 18.06 6.33
C MET A 124 14.00 18.70 5.06
N HIS A 125 12.79 18.29 4.65
CA HIS A 125 12.08 18.93 3.54
C HIS A 125 11.68 20.37 3.85
N LEU A 126 11.18 20.65 5.05
CA LEU A 126 10.84 22.02 5.47
C LEU A 126 12.08 22.91 5.57
N ASP A 127 13.19 22.36 6.05
CA ASP A 127 14.47 23.07 6.12
C ASP A 127 15.01 23.40 4.71
N ALA A 128 14.97 22.42 3.79
CA ALA A 128 15.30 22.63 2.39
C ALA A 128 14.38 23.68 1.71
N LEU A 129 13.11 23.75 2.12
CA LEU A 129 12.15 24.74 1.60
C LEU A 129 12.45 26.15 2.13
N ASN A 130 12.84 26.28 3.40
CA ASN A 130 13.23 27.56 4.00
C ASN A 130 14.54 28.10 3.42
N LEU A 131 15.44 27.22 2.99
CA LEU A 131 16.70 27.57 2.33
C LEU A 131 16.55 27.82 0.81
N ALA A 132 15.43 27.43 0.21
CA ALA A 132 15.18 27.63 -1.22
C ALA A 132 14.61 29.04 -1.49
N THR A 133 15.47 29.96 -1.95
CA THR A 133 15.10 31.35 -2.27
C THR A 133 14.31 31.50 -3.59
N GLU A 134 14.42 30.51 -4.48
CA GLU A 134 13.81 30.51 -5.83
C GLU A 134 12.44 29.81 -5.85
N LYS A 135 11.42 30.46 -6.44
CA LYS A 135 10.04 29.95 -6.52
C LYS A 135 9.92 28.62 -7.30
N THR A 136 10.84 28.37 -8.24
CA THR A 136 10.89 27.16 -9.06
C THR A 136 11.35 25.94 -8.25
N THR A 137 12.38 26.10 -7.42
CA THR A 137 12.88 25.07 -6.51
C THR A 137 11.85 24.73 -5.43
N GLN A 138 11.14 25.73 -4.91
CA GLN A 138 10.05 25.54 -3.96
C GLN A 138 8.91 24.68 -4.55
N ALA A 139 8.50 24.96 -5.80
CA ALA A 139 7.49 24.18 -6.50
C ALA A 139 7.93 22.72 -6.73
N LEU A 140 9.20 22.49 -7.10
CA LEU A 140 9.74 21.13 -7.29
C LEU A 140 9.72 20.31 -5.98
N VAL A 141 10.03 20.93 -4.84
CA VAL A 141 10.01 20.26 -3.54
C VAL A 141 8.58 19.88 -3.13
N HIS A 142 7.59 20.75 -3.39
CA HIS A 142 6.19 20.44 -3.14
C HIS A 142 5.66 19.29 -4.02
N ILE A 143 6.06 19.24 -5.30
CA ILE A 143 5.71 18.15 -6.20
C ILE A 143 6.35 16.83 -5.74
N ASN A 144 7.61 16.87 -5.29
CA ASN A 144 8.30 15.69 -4.79
C ASN A 144 7.62 15.13 -3.53
N PHE A 145 7.22 15.99 -2.59
CA PHE A 145 6.49 15.59 -1.39
C PHE A 145 5.10 15.02 -1.69
N LEU A 146 4.42 15.55 -2.72
CA LEU A 146 3.07 15.13 -3.09
C LEU A 146 3.05 13.88 -4.01
N SER A 147 4.18 13.51 -4.62
CA SER A 147 4.32 12.34 -5.48
C SER A 147 3.89 11.00 -4.83
N PRO A 148 4.33 10.65 -3.60
CA PRO A 148 3.89 9.42 -2.94
C PRO A 148 2.37 9.40 -2.65
N LEU A 149 1.75 10.57 -2.43
CA LEU A 149 0.29 10.68 -2.30
C LEU A 149 -0.42 10.39 -3.63
N HIS A 150 0.09 10.91 -4.75
CA HIS A 150 -0.47 10.61 -6.08
C HIS A 150 -0.40 9.13 -6.43
N MET A 151 0.69 8.44 -6.07
CA MET A 151 0.80 6.99 -6.26
C MET A 151 -0.26 6.21 -5.46
N VAL A 152 -0.50 6.59 -4.21
CA VAL A 152 -1.54 5.95 -3.38
C VAL A 152 -2.95 6.27 -3.90
N LEU A 153 -3.18 7.49 -4.39
CA LEU A 153 -4.46 7.90 -5.00
C LEU A 153 -4.78 7.10 -6.27
N LEU A 154 -3.79 6.79 -7.08
CA LEU A 154 -3.98 6.01 -8.32
C LEU A 154 -4.36 4.54 -8.07
N TRP A 155 -4.06 4.01 -6.88
CA TRP A 155 -4.46 2.64 -6.47
C TRP A 155 -5.97 2.53 -6.14
N VAL A 156 -6.65 3.66 -5.97
CA VAL A 156 -8.07 3.70 -5.60
C VAL A 156 -8.93 3.57 -6.88
N LYS A 157 -9.66 2.46 -7.04
CA LYS A 157 -10.46 2.13 -8.25
C LYS A 157 -11.29 3.30 -8.80
N PRO A 158 -12.04 4.09 -8.00
CA PRO A 158 -12.84 5.18 -8.55
C PRO A 158 -12.02 6.35 -9.14
N ILE A 159 -10.74 6.52 -8.79
CA ILE A 159 -9.91 7.57 -9.39
C ILE A 159 -9.41 7.14 -10.79
N THR A 160 -8.99 5.89 -10.93
CA THR A 160 -8.41 5.41 -12.18
C THR A 160 -9.47 4.89 -13.16
N LYS A 161 -10.56 4.29 -12.66
CA LYS A 161 -11.56 3.63 -13.51
C LYS A 161 -12.78 4.50 -13.83
N ASP A 162 -13.23 5.34 -12.91
CA ASP A 162 -14.35 6.27 -13.17
C ASP A 162 -13.86 7.60 -13.74
N TYR A 163 -12.79 8.21 -13.23
CA TYR A 163 -12.33 9.53 -13.72
C TYR A 163 -11.45 9.48 -14.99
N ILE A 164 -10.54 8.50 -15.13
CA ILE A 164 -9.63 8.41 -16.30
C ILE A 164 -10.25 7.59 -17.43
N MET A 165 -10.96 6.52 -17.12
CA MET A 165 -11.52 5.61 -18.14
C MET A 165 -12.93 5.99 -18.61
N ASN A 166 -13.68 6.75 -17.82
CA ASN A 166 -14.98 7.34 -18.20
C ASN A 166 -15.02 8.84 -17.84
N PRO A 167 -14.27 9.71 -18.54
CA PRO A 167 -14.45 11.14 -18.35
C PRO A 167 -15.94 11.46 -18.58
N PRO A 168 -16.60 12.27 -17.72
CA PRO A 168 -17.97 12.73 -17.96
C PRO A 168 -17.98 13.78 -19.09
N LEU A 169 -17.43 13.42 -20.25
CA LEU A 169 -17.70 14.11 -21.49
C LEU A 169 -19.06 13.63 -21.97
N GLY A 170 -20.08 14.37 -21.53
CA GLY A 170 -21.34 14.54 -22.24
C GLY A 170 -22.10 13.24 -22.54
N LYS A 171 -23.18 13.02 -21.79
CA LYS A 171 -24.45 12.42 -22.22
C LYS A 171 -24.38 11.74 -23.60
N TYR A 172 -24.34 10.41 -23.64
CA TYR A 172 -25.10 9.52 -24.54
C TYR A 172 -24.49 8.11 -24.45
N SER A 173 -24.76 7.42 -23.35
CA SER A 173 -24.67 5.96 -23.32
C SER A 173 -25.81 5.41 -24.20
N VAL A 174 -25.55 5.25 -25.50
CA VAL A 174 -26.38 4.40 -26.34
C VAL A 174 -25.64 3.07 -26.49
N PRO A 175 -26.14 1.96 -25.93
CA PRO A 175 -25.58 0.65 -26.23
C PRO A 175 -25.78 0.36 -27.73
N LEU A 176 -24.68 0.38 -28.48
CA LEU A 176 -24.56 0.01 -29.89
C LEU A 176 -24.89 -1.48 -30.17
N LYS A 177 -25.60 -2.15 -29.26
CA LYS A 177 -26.14 -3.51 -29.38
C LYS A 177 -27.61 -3.53 -29.81
N ILE A 178 -28.30 -2.38 -29.83
CA ILE A 178 -29.72 -2.29 -30.23
C ILE A 178 -29.87 -1.98 -31.73
N LEU A 179 -28.87 -1.36 -32.38
CA LEU A 179 -28.97 -0.95 -33.79
C LEU A 179 -28.71 -2.08 -34.80
N SER A 180 -28.11 -3.21 -34.41
CA SER A 180 -27.94 -4.38 -35.30
C SER A 180 -29.12 -5.35 -35.28
N GLY A 181 -30.04 -5.22 -34.32
CA GLY A 181 -31.25 -6.05 -34.21
C GLY A 181 -32.49 -5.44 -34.87
N VAL A 182 -32.55 -4.10 -34.99
CA VAL A 182 -33.72 -3.37 -35.50
C VAL A 182 -33.68 -3.18 -37.03
N LEU A 183 -32.54 -3.39 -37.69
CA LEU A 183 -32.41 -3.30 -39.15
C LEU A 183 -32.69 -4.62 -39.90
N ARG A 184 -33.23 -5.65 -39.20
CA ARG A 184 -33.67 -6.93 -39.81
C ARG A 184 -35.19 -7.13 -39.77
N ILE A 185 -35.96 -6.18 -39.24
CA ILE A 185 -37.42 -6.30 -39.22
C ILE A 185 -38.03 -4.99 -39.70
N GLN A 186 -38.27 -4.92 -41.00
CA GLN A 186 -39.55 -4.53 -41.62
C GLN A 186 -39.51 -4.97 -43.11
N PRO A 187 -40.67 -5.25 -43.72
CA PRO A 187 -40.94 -6.41 -44.59
C PRO A 187 -40.40 -6.33 -46.02
#